data_AF-A0A6C0HYP7-F1
#
_entry.id   AF-A0A6C0HYP7-F1
#
_cell.length_a   1.000
_cell.length_b   1.000
_cell.length_c   1.000
_cell.angle_alpha   90.00
_cell.angle_beta   90.00
_cell.angle_gamma   90.00
#
_symmetry.space_group_name_H-M   'P 1'
#
loop_
_entity.id
_entity.type
_entity.pdbx_description
1 polymer ?
#
loop_
_entity_poly.entity_id
_entity_poly.type
_entity_poly.pdbx_seq_one_letter_code
_entity_poly.pdbx_strand_id
1 'polypeptide(L)'
;MWKIVCTLLVLDGIYLGIHSSFFQQVLERIQGPMKLRILPAVFVYACLTLLVYKLIQYQVSDLDAFLLGACVYGIYEGTNYAILRGWPPYLFFADTLWGGILIYLTVRLNRV
;
A
#
# COMPACT_ATOMS: atom_id res chain seq x y z
N MET A 1 9.61 5.82 -15.11
CA MET A 1 8.55 6.32 -14.20
C MET A 1 7.20 5.67 -14.47
N TRP A 2 6.67 5.69 -15.69
CA TRP A 2 5.37 5.06 -16.01
C TRP A 2 5.33 3.53 -15.74
N LYS A 3 6.42 2.80 -15.99
CA LYS A 3 6.53 1.35 -15.68
C LYS A 3 6.32 1.05 -14.19
N ILE A 4 6.85 1.92 -13.30
CA ILE A 4 6.68 1.80 -11.85
C ILE A 4 5.20 1.99 -11.48
N VAL A 5 4.56 3.02 -12.04
CA VAL A 5 3.13 3.30 -11.83
C VAL A 5 2.29 2.09 -12.26
N CYS A 6 2.53 1.55 -13.45
CA CYS A 6 1.81 0.37 -13.94
C CYS A 6 2.03 -0.85 -13.03
N THR A 7 3.26 -1.07 -12.57
CA THR A 7 3.58 -2.21 -11.68
C THR A 7 2.84 -2.07 -10.34
N LEU A 8 2.88 -0.89 -9.72
CA LEU A 8 2.15 -0.60 -8.49
C LEU A 8 0.65 -0.84 -8.67
N LEU A 9 0.04 -0.23 -9.69
CA LEU A 9 -1.41 -0.31 -9.91
C LEU A 9 -1.88 -1.74 -10.22
N VAL A 10 -1.09 -2.52 -10.97
CA VAL A 10 -1.45 -3.90 -11.30
C VAL A 10 -1.34 -4.80 -10.07
N LEU A 11 -0.20 -4.77 -9.37
CA LEU A 11 0.01 -5.61 -8.19
C LEU A 11 -1.00 -5.26 -7.09
N ASP A 12 -1.12 -3.97 -6.77
CA ASP A 12 -2.01 -3.49 -5.72
C ASP A 12 -3.48 -3.62 -6.11
N GLY A 13 -3.82 -3.43 -7.39
CA GLY A 13 -5.17 -3.67 -7.90
C GLY A 13 -5.62 -5.13 -7.78
N ILE A 14 -4.72 -6.10 -7.96
CA ILE A 14 -5.01 -7.52 -7.71
C ILE A 14 -5.31 -7.74 -6.23
N TYR A 15 -4.44 -7.23 -5.34
CA TYR A 15 -4.61 -7.38 -3.90
C TYR A 15 -5.92 -6.75 -3.39
N LEU A 16 -6.18 -5.50 -3.78
CA LEU A 16 -7.41 -4.78 -3.45
C LEU A 16 -8.63 -5.45 -4.06
N GLY A 17 -8.54 -5.98 -5.28
CA GLY A 17 -9.63 -6.73 -5.91
C GLY A 17 -10.05 -7.93 -5.07
N ILE A 18 -9.07 -8.74 -4.64
CA ILE A 18 -9.30 -9.94 -3.80
C ILE A 18 -9.92 -9.57 -2.44
N HIS A 19 -9.45 -8.49 -1.82
CA HIS A 19 -9.86 -8.09 -0.46
C HIS A 19 -10.96 -7.03 -0.41
N SER A 20 -11.43 -6.54 -1.56
CA SER A 20 -12.36 -5.40 -1.68
C SER A 20 -13.61 -5.55 -0.83
N SER A 21 -14.22 -6.74 -0.82
CA SER A 21 -15.41 -7.04 -0.04
C SER A 21 -15.18 -6.94 1.47
N PHE A 22 -14.01 -7.36 1.94
CA PHE A 22 -13.63 -7.28 3.35
C PHE A 22 -13.37 -5.82 3.76
N PHE A 23 -12.61 -5.07 2.96
CA PHE A 23 -12.38 -3.63 3.20
C PHE A 23 -13.69 -2.84 3.26
N GLN A 24 -14.60 -3.08 2.32
CA GLN A 24 -15.90 -2.41 2.31
C GLN A 24 -16.69 -2.71 3.59
N GLN A 25 -16.77 -3.97 4.02
CA GLN A 25 -17.45 -4.34 5.26
C GLN A 25 -16.84 -3.68 6.50
N VAL A 26 -15.50 -3.60 6.58
CA VAL A 26 -14.80 -2.95 7.69
C VAL A 26 -15.13 -1.45 7.72
N LEU A 27 -14.99 -0.77 6.57
CA LEU A 27 -15.26 0.66 6.47
C LEU A 27 -16.74 0.99 6.73
N GLU A 28 -17.66 0.18 6.21
CA GLU A 28 -19.10 0.31 6.46
C GLU A 28 -19.46 0.21 7.93
N ARG A 29 -18.85 -0.74 8.66
CA ARG A 29 -19.06 -0.89 10.11
C ARG A 29 -18.49 0.28 10.91
N ILE A 30 -17.40 0.89 10.46
CA ILE A 30 -16.69 1.96 11.20
C ILE A 30 -17.32 3.34 10.94
N GLN A 31 -17.60 3.66 9.68
CA GLN A 31 -17.96 5.02 9.26
C GLN A 31 -19.06 5.08 8.17
N GLY A 32 -19.67 3.94 7.82
CA GLY A 32 -20.70 3.87 6.77
C GLY A 32 -20.13 3.70 5.36
N PRO A 33 -20.95 3.90 4.30
CA PRO A 33 -20.63 3.48 2.95
C PRO A 33 -19.33 4.11 2.44
N MET A 34 -18.47 3.28 1.84
CA MET A 34 -17.18 3.69 1.31
C MET A 34 -17.37 4.76 0.21
N LYS A 35 -16.73 5.92 0.38
CA LYS A 35 -16.70 7.00 -0.63
C LYS A 35 -15.28 7.22 -1.11
N LEU A 36 -14.95 6.66 -2.28
CA LEU A 36 -13.64 6.84 -2.88
C LEU A 36 -13.48 8.29 -3.37
N ARG A 37 -12.44 8.97 -2.87
CA ARG A 37 -12.02 10.28 -3.39
C ARG A 37 -10.83 10.07 -4.31
N ILE A 38 -11.03 10.33 -5.60
CA ILE A 38 -10.03 10.05 -6.64
C ILE A 38 -8.76 10.88 -6.46
N LEU A 39 -8.88 12.17 -6.14
CA LEU A 39 -7.71 13.05 -6.05
C LEU A 39 -6.72 12.64 -4.93
N PRO A 40 -7.16 12.34 -3.69
CA PRO A 40 -6.29 11.75 -2.67
C PRO A 40 -5.68 10.40 -3.09
N ALA A 41 -6.44 9.54 -3.76
CA ALA A 41 -5.91 8.25 -4.24
C ALA A 41 -4.77 8.44 -5.27
N VAL A 42 -4.94 9.38 -6.21
CA VAL A 42 -3.88 9.77 -7.15
C VAL A 42 -2.64 10.28 -6.41
N PHE A 43 -2.82 11.08 -5.36
CA PHE A 43 -1.72 11.59 -4.55
C PHE A 43 -0.95 10.45 -3.86
N VAL A 44 -1.64 9.45 -3.29
CA VAL A 44 -1.00 8.26 -2.69
C VAL A 44 -0.11 7.55 -3.71
N TYR A 45 -0.62 7.24 -4.90
CA TYR A 45 0.18 6.57 -5.92
C TYR A 45 1.31 7.44 -6.47
N ALA A 46 1.16 8.78 -6.49
CA ALA A 46 2.26 9.68 -6.82
C ALA A 46 3.39 9.62 -5.78
N CYS A 47 3.05 9.62 -4.49
CA CYS A 47 4.00 9.46 -3.39
C CYS A 47 4.71 8.10 -3.45
N LEU A 48 3.96 7.01 -3.62
CA LEU A 48 4.54 5.65 -3.74
C LEU A 48 5.46 5.53 -4.96
N THR A 49 5.06 6.11 -6.10
CA THR A 49 5.89 6.12 -7.31
C THR A 49 7.21 6.86 -7.08
N LEU A 50 7.16 8.03 -6.43
CA LEU A 50 8.36 8.80 -6.09
C LEU A 50 9.27 8.04 -5.13
N LEU A 51 8.70 7.41 -4.10
CA LEU A 51 9.42 6.56 -3.16
C LEU A 51 10.16 5.44 -3.92
N VAL A 52 9.44 4.61 -4.66
CA VAL A 52 10.03 3.49 -5.42
C VAL A 52 11.08 3.98 -6.41
N TYR A 53 10.82 5.08 -7.12
CA TYR A 53 11.80 5.68 -8.03
C TYR A 53 13.12 6.02 -7.31
N LYS A 54 13.06 6.58 -6.10
CA LYS A 54 14.25 6.87 -5.30
C LYS A 54 14.94 5.60 -4.79
N LEU A 55 14.19 4.59 -4.34
CA LEU A 55 14.78 3.31 -3.93
C LEU A 55 15.54 2.60 -5.07
N ILE A 56 15.03 2.71 -6.30
CA ILE A 56 15.72 2.20 -7.49
C ILE A 56 16.97 3.03 -7.79
N GLN A 57 16.87 4.37 -7.81
CA GLN A 57 18.03 5.22 -8.07
C GLN A 57 19.17 5.03 -7.08
N TYR A 58 18.87 4.85 -5.79
CA TYR A 58 19.86 4.65 -4.75
C TYR A 58 20.33 3.20 -4.61
N GLN A 59 19.87 2.28 -5.46
CA GLN A 59 20.26 0.86 -5.43
C GLN A 59 20.07 0.22 -4.03
N VAL A 60 19.00 0.61 -3.33
CA VAL A 60 18.65 0.13 -1.98
C VAL A 60 18.55 -1.40 -1.96
N SER A 61 18.93 -2.11 -0.89
CA SER A 61 18.79 -3.57 -0.92
C SER A 61 17.33 -4.02 -1.04
N ASP A 62 17.08 -5.22 -1.56
CA ASP A 62 15.72 -5.76 -1.68
C ASP A 62 15.04 -5.91 -0.30
N LEU A 63 15.81 -6.26 0.73
CA LEU A 63 15.34 -6.32 2.12
C LEU A 63 14.97 -4.94 2.65
N ASP A 64 15.80 -3.92 2.40
CA ASP A 64 15.50 -2.55 2.82
C ASP A 64 14.27 -2.00 2.09
N ALA A 65 14.08 -2.34 0.81
CA ALA A 65 12.87 -1.97 0.06
C ALA A 65 11.61 -2.61 0.68
N PHE A 66 11.69 -3.89 1.06
CA PHE A 66 10.62 -4.58 1.77
C PHE A 66 10.33 -3.90 3.12
N LEU A 67 11.36 -3.64 3.93
CA LEU A 67 11.21 -3.03 5.26
C LEU A 67 10.62 -1.61 5.16
N LEU A 68 11.08 -0.81 4.20
CA LEU A 68 10.54 0.53 3.97
C LEU A 68 9.07 0.48 3.53
N GLY A 69 8.70 -0.46 2.65
CA GLY A 69 7.30 -0.67 2.28
C GLY A 69 6.43 -1.08 3.46
N ALA A 70 6.92 -2.01 4.28
CA ALA A 70 6.24 -2.44 5.49
C ALA A 70 6.10 -1.29 6.50
N CYS A 71 7.11 -0.43 6.66
CA CYS A 71 7.01 0.75 7.50
C CYS A 71 5.98 1.76 6.97
N VAL A 72 5.94 2.03 5.66
CA VAL A 72 4.97 2.98 5.07
C VAL A 72 3.54 2.52 5.32
N TYR A 73 3.23 1.25 5.02
CA TYR A 73 1.90 0.70 5.23
C TYR A 73 1.60 0.50 6.72
N GLY A 74 2.58 0.08 7.51
CA GLY A 74 2.44 -0.06 8.96
C GLY A 74 2.19 1.26 9.68
N ILE A 75 2.73 2.39 9.20
CA ILE A 75 2.39 3.72 9.72
C ILE A 75 0.92 4.05 9.40
N TYR A 76 0.47 3.77 8.17
CA TYR A 76 -0.92 3.99 7.78
C TYR A 76 -1.89 3.12 8.61
N GLU A 77 -1.64 1.81 8.67
CA GLU A 77 -2.43 0.86 9.43
C GLU A 77 -2.39 1.14 10.94
N GLY A 78 -1.23 1.50 11.48
CA GLY A 78 -1.07 1.87 12.88
C GLY A 78 -1.81 3.15 13.23
N THR A 79 -1.81 4.13 12.33
CA THR A 79 -2.60 5.36 12.50
C THR A 79 -4.08 5.02 12.52
N ASN A 80 -4.57 4.19 11.60
CA ASN A 80 -5.96 3.74 11.58
C ASN A 80 -6.32 2.96 12.84
N TYR A 81 -5.49 2.01 13.27
CA TYR A 81 -5.72 1.22 14.47
C TYR A 81 -5.72 2.08 15.75
N ALA A 82 -4.96 3.18 15.78
CA ALA A 82 -4.93 4.11 16.90
C ALA A 82 -6.18 5.01 16.97
N ILE A 83 -6.73 5.45 15.83
CA ILE A 83 -7.82 6.45 15.80
C ILE A 83 -9.21 5.87 15.52
N LEU A 84 -9.31 4.69 14.88
CA LEU A 84 -10.58 4.07 14.49
C LEU A 84 -10.93 2.90 15.42
N ARG A 85 -12.05 3.02 16.13
CA ARG A 85 -12.61 1.89 16.89
C ARG A 85 -13.14 0.83 15.93
N GLY A 86 -12.78 -0.43 16.17
CA GLY A 86 -13.21 -1.56 15.35
C GLY A 86 -12.31 -1.87 14.15
N TRP A 87 -11.14 -1.21 14.03
CA TRP A 87 -10.14 -1.60 13.03
C TRP A 87 -9.62 -3.01 13.33
N PRO A 88 -9.73 -3.97 12.40
CA PRO A 88 -9.39 -5.36 12.69
C PRO A 88 -7.87 -5.58 12.71
N PRO A 89 -7.31 -6.24 13.75
CA PRO A 89 -5.88 -6.53 13.83
C PRO A 89 -5.35 -7.34 12.64
N TYR A 90 -6.17 -8.24 12.09
CA TYR A 90 -5.83 -9.00 10.90
C TYR A 90 -5.49 -8.07 9.72
N LEU A 91 -6.28 -7.01 9.51
CA LEU A 91 -6.04 -6.07 8.42
C LEU A 91 -4.75 -5.31 8.62
N PHE A 92 -4.52 -4.84 9.85
CA PHE A 92 -3.27 -4.18 10.23
C PHE A 92 -2.04 -4.99 9.82
N PHE A 93 -1.99 -6.28 10.19
CA PHE A 93 -0.84 -7.12 9.87
C PHE A 93 -0.76 -7.50 8.38
N ALA A 94 -1.90 -7.81 7.76
CA ALA A 94 -1.96 -8.19 6.35
C ALA A 94 -1.52 -7.05 5.44
N ASP A 95 -2.05 -5.84 5.62
CA ASP A 95 -1.72 -4.67 4.79
C ASP A 95 -0.30 -4.17 5.05
N THR A 96 0.19 -4.24 6.29
CA THR A 96 1.59 -3.95 6.61
C THR A 96 2.53 -4.89 5.85
N LEU A 97 2.25 -6.20 5.86
CA LEU A 97 3.05 -7.19 5.14
C LEU A 97 2.95 -6.99 3.62
N TRP A 98 1.74 -6.72 3.12
CA TRP A 98 1.51 -6.44 1.71
C TRP A 98 2.28 -5.20 1.25
N GLY A 99 2.33 -4.12 2.03
CA GLY A 99 3.13 -2.94 1.72
C GLY A 99 4.61 -3.26 1.49
N GLY A 100 5.17 -4.13 2.32
CA GLY A 100 6.54 -4.62 2.13
C GLY A 100 6.70 -5.43 0.84
N ILE A 101 5.81 -6.38 0.59
CA ILE A 101 5.81 -7.23 -0.62
C ILE A 101 5.66 -6.36 -1.88
N LEU A 102 4.73 -5.41 -1.87
CA LEU A 102 4.42 -4.52 -3.00
C LEU A 102 5.64 -3.69 -3.38
N ILE A 103 6.28 -3.04 -2.41
CA ILE A 103 7.47 -2.20 -2.68
C ILE A 103 8.66 -3.07 -3.11
N TYR A 104 8.90 -4.20 -2.44
CA TYR A 104 9.93 -5.16 -2.85
C TYR A 104 9.75 -5.61 -4.31
N LEU A 105 8.56 -6.12 -4.66
CA LEU A 105 8.28 -6.62 -6.02
C LEU A 105 8.37 -5.49 -7.05
N THR A 106 7.85 -4.31 -6.74
CA THR A 106 7.89 -3.18 -7.66
C THR A 106 9.33 -2.74 -7.92
N VAL A 107 10.16 -2.64 -6.88
CA VAL A 107 11.58 -2.33 -7.00
C VAL A 107 12.29 -3.41 -7.81
N ARG A 108 12.10 -4.69 -7.47
CA ARG A 108 12.79 -5.82 -8.11
C ARG A 108 12.46 -5.93 -9.60
N LEU A 109 11.19 -5.78 -9.98
CA LEU A 109 10.72 -5.89 -11.37
C LEU A 109 11.13 -4.69 -12.24
N ASN A 110 11.32 -3.51 -11.65
CA ASN A 110 11.67 -2.29 -12.38
C ASN A 110 13.17 -1.94 -12.35
N ARG A 111 13.98 -2.74 -11.64
CA ARG A 111 15.45 -2.70 -11.68
C ARG A 111 16.04 -3.40 -12.90
N VAL A 112 15.27 -4.27 -13.55
CA VAL A 112 15.66 -5.04 -14.74
C VAL A 112 15.77 -4.13 -15.96
#